data_AF-A0A949NCG2-F1
#
_entry.id   AF-A0A949NCG2-F1
#
_cell.length_a   1.000
_cell.length_b   1.000
_cell.length_c   1.000
_cell.angle_alpha   90.00
_cell.angle_beta   90.00
_cell.angle_gamma   90.00
#
_symmetry.space_group_name_H-M   'P 1'
#
loop_
_entity.id
_entity.type
_entity.pdbx_description
1 polymer ?
#
loop_
_entity_poly.entity_id
_entity_poly.type
_entity_poly.pdbx_seq_one_letter_code
_entity_poly.pdbx_strand_id
1 'polypeptide(L)'
;AYATGAKEGYIYIRKEYPLALDRLRKAIEQCREYGILGNDVMGKGFSFDIHTHRGAGAFVCGESSALMASMAGKAGEPRAKYVHNVEYGFRDKPTVLNNVETWANIPVIIEKGSHWFASIGSGDVSENPWGGSSGTKVFSLVGDVTNTGLVEVPMGLTLREIVEDIGGGIPGGKKFKAVQTGGPSGGCIPASMLDMAVDFDSLTKAGSMMGSGGMIVMNENTCMVDVARYFIDFLMDESCGKCTACREGLHLMNNILSRICAGEGKEGDIETLEELCDTVRDTSLCQLGGSAPNPVLSTLKYFREEYEQHIKEKICSAGICKALITYRINDKCTGCTLCARACPVQVITGESKQLHVIEPDKCIKCGICFETCNFDAVEVI
;
A
#
# COMPACT_ATOMS: atom_id res chain seq x y z
N ALA A 1 9.73 19.83 20.87
CA ALA A 1 10.28 19.87 22.25
C ALA A 1 10.04 21.22 22.90
N TYR A 2 10.72 22.29 22.44
CA TYR A 2 10.58 23.65 23.00
C TYR A 2 9.12 24.13 23.09
N ALA A 3 8.37 24.05 21.99
CA ALA A 3 6.97 24.47 21.94
C ALA A 3 6.02 23.70 22.87
N THR A 4 6.37 22.46 23.23
CA THR A 4 5.52 21.57 24.05
C THR A 4 6.05 21.39 25.47
N GLY A 5 7.18 22.03 25.82
CA GLY A 5 7.86 21.82 27.11
C GLY A 5 8.42 20.42 27.32
N ALA A 6 8.55 19.61 26.27
CA ALA A 6 9.05 18.24 26.39
C ALA A 6 10.56 18.23 26.66
N LYS A 7 10.98 17.42 27.65
CA LYS A 7 12.40 17.21 28.02
C LYS A 7 13.01 15.95 27.44
N GLU A 8 12.18 15.03 26.97
CA GLU A 8 12.62 13.77 26.37
C GLU A 8 11.92 13.56 25.03
N GLY A 9 12.67 13.06 24.06
CA GLY A 9 12.18 12.58 22.79
C GLY A 9 12.51 11.10 22.62
N TYR A 10 11.63 10.37 21.93
CA TYR A 10 11.86 8.97 21.61
C TYR A 10 11.62 8.75 20.12
N ILE A 11 12.56 8.07 19.47
CA ILE A 11 12.45 7.67 18.07
C ILE A 11 12.23 6.16 18.03
N TYR A 12 11.00 5.76 17.67
CA TYR A 12 10.63 4.37 17.46
C TYR A 12 11.01 3.94 16.04
N ILE A 13 11.91 2.98 15.91
CA ILE A 13 12.42 2.50 14.63
C ILE A 13 12.02 1.05 14.44
N ARG A 14 11.50 0.73 13.25
CA ARG A 14 11.16 -0.63 12.86
C ARG A 14 12.39 -1.55 12.92
N LYS A 15 12.17 -2.84 13.21
CA LYS A 15 13.25 -3.82 13.36
C LYS A 15 14.04 -3.96 12.07
N GLU A 16 13.36 -3.80 10.94
CA GLU A 16 13.82 -4.02 9.58
C GLU A 16 14.82 -2.96 9.09
N TYR A 17 15.06 -1.88 9.85
CA TYR A 17 15.91 -0.75 9.41
C TYR A 17 17.22 -0.61 10.23
N PRO A 18 18.13 -1.60 10.22
CA PRO A 18 19.37 -1.54 11.01
C PRO A 18 20.28 -0.38 10.59
N LEU A 19 20.42 -0.12 9.28
CA LEU A 19 21.26 0.96 8.78
C LEU A 19 20.76 2.35 9.20
N ALA A 20 19.44 2.55 9.21
CA ALA A 20 18.84 3.81 9.66
C ALA A 20 19.08 4.02 11.17
N LEU A 21 18.96 2.95 11.98
CA LEU A 21 19.25 3.00 13.41
C LEU A 21 20.72 3.37 13.68
N ASP A 22 21.66 2.77 12.96
CA ASP A 22 23.08 3.04 13.14
C ASP A 22 23.44 4.49 12.76
N ARG A 23 22.89 5.00 11.65
CA ARG A 23 23.07 6.39 11.23
C ARG A 23 22.44 7.37 12.23
N LEU A 24 21.24 7.08 12.70
CA LEU A 24 20.54 7.92 13.67
C LEU A 24 21.29 7.98 15.01
N ARG A 25 21.81 6.85 15.50
CA ARG A 25 22.62 6.81 16.73
C ARG A 25 23.87 7.69 16.62
N LYS A 26 24.58 7.62 15.49
CA LYS A 26 25.73 8.49 15.22
C LYS A 26 25.34 9.97 15.23
N ALA A 27 24.24 10.32 14.55
CA ALA A 27 23.77 11.70 14.49
C ALA A 27 23.32 12.23 15.87
N ILE A 28 22.62 11.41 16.66
CA ILE A 28 22.23 11.79 18.03
C ILE A 28 23.47 12.04 18.90
N GLU A 29 24.48 11.18 18.80
CA GLU A 29 25.72 11.36 19.57
C GLU A 29 26.47 12.63 19.17
N GLN A 30 26.60 12.89 17.87
CA GLN A 30 27.16 14.15 17.37
C GLN A 30 26.37 15.36 17.89
N CYS A 31 25.04 15.31 17.88
CA CYS A 31 24.22 16.39 18.43
C CYS A 31 24.48 16.62 19.93
N ARG A 32 24.78 15.58 20.71
CA ARG A 32 25.19 15.72 22.12
C ARG A 32 26.57 16.35 22.24
N GLU A 33 27.54 15.89 21.45
CA GLU A 33 28.91 16.44 21.42
C GLU A 33 28.92 17.94 21.07
N TYR A 34 28.06 18.37 20.15
CA TYR A 34 27.90 19.78 19.77
C TYR A 34 26.98 20.58 20.71
N GLY A 35 26.45 19.97 21.77
CA GLY A 35 25.55 20.63 22.73
C GLY A 35 24.17 20.99 22.18
N ILE A 36 23.74 20.36 21.07
CA ILE A 36 22.40 20.50 20.47
C ILE A 36 21.37 19.64 21.22
N LEU A 37 21.82 18.56 21.88
CA LEU A 37 21.02 17.72 22.79
C LEU A 37 21.72 17.64 24.15
N GLY A 38 20.91 17.56 25.22
CA GLY A 38 21.39 17.40 26.59
C GLY A 38 20.64 18.27 27.60
N ASN A 39 21.28 18.51 28.74
CA ASN A 39 20.69 19.24 29.87
C ASN A 39 20.58 20.75 29.65
N ASP A 40 21.38 21.32 28.74
CA ASP A 40 21.34 22.73 28.39
C ASP A 40 21.65 22.91 26.91
N VAL A 41 20.60 22.81 26.09
CA VAL A 41 20.66 22.92 24.63
C VAL A 41 21.22 24.29 24.25
N MET A 42 22.41 24.26 23.65
CA MET A 42 23.17 25.42 23.17
C MET A 42 23.38 26.52 24.24
N GLY A 43 23.37 26.17 25.54
CA GLY A 43 23.54 27.13 26.63
C GLY A 43 22.36 28.09 26.82
N LYS A 44 21.14 27.69 26.44
CA LYS A 44 19.93 28.53 26.43
C LYS A 44 18.96 28.26 27.58
N GLY A 45 19.33 27.43 28.55
CA GLY A 45 18.51 27.09 29.71
C GLY A 45 17.35 26.14 29.39
N PHE A 46 17.41 25.43 28.26
CA PHE A 46 16.41 24.44 27.84
C PHE A 46 17.02 23.04 27.80
N SER A 47 16.38 22.06 28.42
CA SER A 47 16.86 20.67 28.45
C SER A 47 16.04 19.79 27.52
N PHE A 48 16.71 19.06 26.62
CA PHE A 48 16.08 18.07 25.75
C PHE A 48 17.08 17.02 25.27
N ASP A 49 16.73 15.74 25.38
CA ASP A 49 17.52 14.63 24.85
C ASP A 49 16.63 13.60 24.12
N ILE A 50 17.24 12.78 23.26
CA ILE A 50 16.56 11.81 22.40
C ILE A 50 17.07 10.40 22.66
N HIS A 51 16.12 9.47 22.81
CA HIS A 51 16.39 8.04 22.91
C HIS A 51 15.88 7.29 21.68
N THR A 52 16.62 6.28 21.24
CA THR A 52 16.17 5.37 20.17
C THR A 52 15.53 4.12 20.78
N HIS A 53 14.37 3.72 20.28
CA HIS A 53 13.72 2.45 20.62
C HIS A 53 13.55 1.62 19.35
N ARG A 54 14.01 0.36 19.35
CA ARG A 54 13.85 -0.54 18.21
C ARG A 54 12.66 -1.46 18.45
N GLY A 55 11.69 -1.44 17.53
CA GLY A 55 10.54 -2.32 17.53
C GLY A 55 10.88 -3.78 17.20
N ALA A 56 9.86 -4.63 17.20
CA ALA A 56 10.00 -6.08 17.01
C ALA A 56 9.56 -6.60 15.62
N GLY A 57 9.10 -5.70 14.73
CA GLY A 57 8.64 -6.04 13.38
C GLY A 57 7.14 -6.35 13.32
N ALA A 58 6.31 -5.42 13.82
CA ALA A 58 4.85 -5.51 13.75
C ALA A 58 4.28 -4.20 13.20
N PHE A 59 3.52 -4.25 12.12
CA PHE A 59 2.98 -3.07 11.44
C PHE A 59 1.99 -2.29 12.31
N VAL A 60 1.15 -3.00 13.08
CA VAL A 60 0.20 -2.39 14.02
C VAL A 60 0.88 -1.50 15.08
N CYS A 61 2.14 -1.77 15.43
CA CYS A 61 2.91 -0.93 16.36
C CYS A 61 3.25 0.46 15.79
N GLY A 62 2.96 0.73 14.52
CA GLY A 62 2.97 2.08 13.96
C GLY A 62 1.73 2.91 14.35
N GLU A 63 0.66 2.29 14.84
CA GLU A 63 -0.54 2.99 15.31
C GLU A 63 -0.25 3.73 16.61
N SER A 64 -0.83 4.92 16.75
CA SER A 64 -0.53 5.88 17.82
C SER A 64 -0.52 5.29 19.24
N SER A 65 -1.53 4.53 19.62
CA SER A 65 -1.63 3.95 20.97
C SER A 65 -0.89 2.62 21.11
N ALA A 66 -0.87 1.82 20.05
CA ALA A 66 -0.11 0.57 19.99
C ALA A 66 1.41 0.82 20.14
N LEU A 67 1.91 1.90 19.52
CA LEU A 67 3.29 2.34 19.63
C LEU A 67 3.67 2.64 21.08
N MET A 68 2.82 3.37 21.81
CA MET A 68 3.06 3.69 23.22
C MET A 68 3.08 2.44 24.10
N ALA A 69 2.18 1.49 23.85
CA ALA A 69 2.14 0.21 24.56
C ALA A 69 3.40 -0.61 24.28
N SER A 70 3.80 -0.73 23.00
CA SER A 70 5.02 -1.43 22.57
C SER A 70 6.26 -0.83 23.23
N MET A 71 6.40 0.50 23.20
CA MET A 71 7.52 1.20 23.84
C MET A 71 7.56 1.00 25.35
N ALA A 72 6.40 0.83 26.00
CA ALA A 72 6.30 0.56 27.42
C ALA A 72 6.56 -0.92 27.78
N GLY A 73 6.94 -1.76 26.80
CA GLY A 73 7.22 -3.19 26.99
C GLY A 73 5.96 -4.05 27.08
N LYS A 74 4.79 -3.50 26.71
CA LYS A 74 3.52 -4.25 26.63
C LYS A 74 3.32 -4.77 25.20
N ALA A 75 2.34 -5.66 25.02
CA ALA A 75 1.88 -6.03 23.69
C ALA A 75 1.47 -4.77 22.90
N GLY A 76 1.83 -4.72 21.62
CA GLY A 76 1.57 -3.60 20.70
C GLY A 76 0.12 -3.51 20.27
N GLU A 77 -0.78 -3.48 21.24
CA GLU A 77 -2.21 -3.42 21.02
C GLU A 77 -2.73 -2.00 21.18
N PRO A 78 -3.56 -1.52 20.24
CA PRO A 78 -4.20 -0.23 20.39
C PRO A 78 -5.22 -0.24 21.54
N ARG A 79 -5.49 0.95 22.07
CA ARG A 79 -6.55 1.20 23.05
C ARG A 79 -7.62 2.10 22.45
N ALA A 80 -8.84 2.00 22.97
CA ALA A 80 -9.92 2.87 22.53
C ALA A 80 -9.56 4.36 22.78
N LYS A 81 -9.90 5.21 21.82
CA LYS A 81 -9.48 6.62 21.77
C LYS A 81 -10.39 7.57 22.56
N TYR A 82 -10.89 7.14 23.72
CA TYR A 82 -11.63 8.02 24.64
C TYR A 82 -10.70 8.92 25.49
N VAL A 83 -9.41 8.60 25.54
CA VAL A 83 -8.35 9.42 26.15
C VAL A 83 -7.27 9.67 25.12
N HIS A 84 -6.86 10.91 24.90
CA HIS A 84 -5.83 11.21 23.91
C HIS A 84 -4.41 11.01 24.47
N ASN A 85 -3.45 10.70 23.60
CA ASN A 85 -2.04 10.54 24.01
C ASN A 85 -1.43 11.83 24.54
N VAL A 86 -1.95 12.99 24.13
CA VAL A 86 -1.55 14.30 24.66
C VAL A 86 -1.96 14.50 26.12
N GLU A 87 -2.89 13.69 26.63
CA GLU A 87 -3.26 13.67 28.05
C GLU A 87 -2.53 12.51 28.75
N TYR A 88 -2.69 11.29 28.23
CA TYR A 88 -2.09 10.06 28.76
C TYR A 88 -1.54 9.20 27.62
N GLY A 89 -0.25 9.38 27.33
CA GLY A 89 0.49 8.68 26.29
C GLY A 89 1.52 7.71 26.87
N PHE A 90 2.80 7.92 26.51
CA PHE A 90 3.89 7.08 26.97
C PHE A 90 4.07 7.19 28.48
N ARG A 91 4.07 6.04 29.19
CA ARG A 91 4.18 5.96 30.66
C ARG A 91 3.21 6.89 31.40
N ASP A 92 1.98 6.99 30.88
CA ASP A 92 0.90 7.80 31.44
C ASP A 92 1.25 9.29 31.54
N LYS A 93 2.13 9.78 30.66
CA LYS A 93 2.48 11.20 30.51
C LYS A 93 1.94 11.79 29.22
N PRO A 94 1.61 13.10 29.19
CA PRO A 94 1.33 13.85 27.97
C PRO A 94 2.40 13.60 26.90
N THR A 95 2.01 13.00 25.77
CA THR A 95 2.94 12.60 24.72
C THR A 95 2.38 13.00 23.35
N VAL A 96 3.17 13.77 22.61
CA VAL A 96 2.89 14.10 21.20
C VAL A 96 3.61 13.08 20.32
N LEU A 97 2.87 12.46 19.40
CA LEU A 97 3.41 11.55 18.39
C LEU A 97 3.24 12.17 17.01
N ASN A 98 4.28 12.15 16.19
CA ASN A 98 4.23 12.54 14.78
C ASN A 98 5.13 11.64 13.95
N ASN A 99 4.86 11.59 12.64
CA ASN A 99 5.72 10.93 11.67
C ASN A 99 7.06 11.67 11.53
N VAL A 100 8.10 10.95 11.12
CA VAL A 100 9.44 11.50 10.83
C VAL A 100 9.38 12.59 9.76
N GLU A 101 8.60 12.40 8.70
CA GLU A 101 8.44 13.38 7.61
C GLU A 101 7.86 14.70 8.13
N THR A 102 6.84 14.65 8.99
CA THR A 102 6.28 15.84 9.64
C THR A 102 7.37 16.60 10.40
N TRP A 103 8.21 15.90 11.17
CA TRP A 103 9.30 16.55 11.90
C TRP A 103 10.42 17.06 10.99
N ALA A 104 10.68 16.41 9.86
CA ALA A 104 11.66 16.87 8.88
C ALA A 104 11.25 18.19 8.21
N ASN A 105 9.95 18.44 8.08
CA ASN A 105 9.44 19.69 7.51
C ASN A 105 9.54 20.88 8.46
N ILE A 106 9.49 20.67 9.79
CA ILE A 106 9.44 21.78 10.77
C ILE A 106 10.66 22.72 10.71
N PRO A 107 11.92 22.26 10.68
CA PRO A 107 13.07 23.16 10.58
C PRO A 107 13.01 24.08 9.36
N VAL A 108 12.62 23.54 8.21
CA VAL A 108 12.52 24.31 6.95
C VAL A 108 11.38 25.33 7.02
N ILE A 109 10.25 24.98 7.65
CA ILE A 109 9.14 25.92 7.89
C ILE A 109 9.57 27.07 8.81
N ILE A 110 10.35 26.78 9.86
CA ILE A 110 10.85 27.82 10.78
C ILE A 110 11.84 28.74 10.05
N GLU A 111 12.71 28.17 9.22
CA GLU A 111 13.73 28.92 8.47
C GLU A 111 13.12 29.82 7.38
N LYS A 112 12.20 29.28 6.57
CA LYS A 112 11.64 29.99 5.40
C LYS A 112 10.29 30.68 5.68
N GLY A 113 9.69 30.41 6.83
CA GLY A 113 8.39 30.93 7.23
C GLY A 113 7.21 30.06 6.80
N SER A 114 6.13 30.12 7.58
CA SER A 114 4.90 29.35 7.33
C SER A 114 4.20 29.72 6.02
N HIS A 115 4.22 31.01 5.64
CA HIS A 115 3.64 31.47 4.38
C HIS A 115 4.32 30.86 3.15
N TRP A 116 5.64 30.66 3.20
CA TRP A 116 6.37 29.98 2.13
C TRP A 116 5.90 28.53 1.98
N PHE A 117 5.81 27.79 3.09
CA PHE A 117 5.35 26.40 3.04
C PHE A 117 3.88 26.29 2.60
N ALA A 118 3.03 27.20 3.07
CA ALA A 118 1.63 27.29 2.69
C ALA A 118 1.41 27.67 1.21
N SER A 119 2.37 28.38 0.59
CA SER A 119 2.34 28.73 -0.84
C SER A 119 2.61 27.55 -1.78
N ILE A 120 3.08 26.43 -1.23
CA ILE A 120 3.29 25.18 -1.95
C ILE A 120 2.07 24.29 -1.64
N GLY A 121 1.52 23.61 -2.64
CA GLY A 121 0.39 22.69 -2.45
C GLY A 121 -0.88 23.12 -3.17
N SER A 122 -2.01 22.52 -2.80
CA SER A 122 -3.34 22.85 -3.34
C SER A 122 -4.21 23.61 -2.34
N GLY A 123 -5.17 24.38 -2.86
CA GLY A 123 -6.16 25.12 -2.07
C GLY A 123 -5.63 26.41 -1.42
N ASP A 124 -6.49 27.07 -0.64
CA ASP A 124 -6.13 28.28 0.10
C ASP A 124 -6.31 28.05 1.60
N VAL A 125 -5.18 27.99 2.31
CA VAL A 125 -5.14 27.78 3.76
C VAL A 125 -5.09 29.07 4.56
N SER A 126 -5.08 30.24 3.90
CA SER A 126 -4.99 31.56 4.56
C SER A 126 -6.28 31.95 5.27
N GLU A 127 -7.43 31.56 4.73
CA GLU A 127 -8.75 31.78 5.33
C GLU A 127 -9.19 30.60 6.22
N ASN A 128 -8.89 29.37 5.79
CA ASN A 128 -9.27 28.15 6.49
C ASN A 128 -8.10 27.15 6.45
N PRO A 129 -7.51 26.72 7.59
CA PRO A 129 -6.41 25.76 7.59
C PRO A 129 -6.78 24.38 7.00
N TRP A 130 -8.06 24.10 6.81
CA TRP A 130 -8.60 22.89 6.18
C TRP A 130 -9.05 23.11 4.73
N GLY A 131 -8.81 24.31 4.15
CA GLY A 131 -9.22 24.68 2.79
C GLY A 131 -8.26 24.23 1.68
N GLY A 132 -7.24 23.43 2.03
CA GLY A 132 -6.21 22.99 1.11
C GLY A 132 -5.24 21.99 1.75
N SER A 133 -4.25 21.60 0.96
CA SER A 133 -3.17 20.69 1.36
C SER A 133 -1.83 21.32 1.05
N SER A 134 -1.21 21.92 2.06
CA SER A 134 0.05 22.66 1.90
C SER A 134 1.30 21.79 1.99
N GLY A 135 2.37 22.27 1.35
CA GLY A 135 3.70 21.71 1.40
C GLY A 135 3.96 20.62 0.37
N THR A 136 4.99 19.83 0.66
CA THR A 136 5.41 18.69 -0.15
C THR A 136 5.13 17.38 0.57
N LYS A 137 5.07 16.30 -0.22
CA LYS A 137 4.93 14.94 0.26
C LYS A 137 5.96 14.06 -0.44
N VAL A 138 6.62 13.20 0.32
CA VAL A 138 7.48 12.15 -0.23
C VAL A 138 6.64 10.92 -0.53
N PHE A 139 6.63 10.46 -1.78
CA PHE A 139 6.04 9.21 -2.21
C PHE A 139 7.10 8.16 -2.53
N SER A 140 6.80 6.91 -2.18
CA SER A 140 7.54 5.73 -2.65
C SER A 140 6.83 5.19 -3.87
N LEU A 141 7.31 5.57 -5.05
CA LEU A 141 6.78 5.17 -6.35
C LEU A 141 7.41 3.85 -6.79
N VAL A 142 6.59 2.81 -6.86
CA VAL A 142 6.99 1.42 -7.17
C VAL A 142 5.93 0.73 -8.03
N GLY A 143 6.17 -0.52 -8.43
CA GLY A 143 5.26 -1.31 -9.27
C GLY A 143 5.65 -1.24 -10.74
N ASP A 144 4.63 -1.25 -11.61
CA ASP A 144 4.78 -1.23 -13.08
C ASP A 144 5.13 0.17 -13.61
N VAL A 145 6.27 0.74 -13.20
CA VAL A 145 6.70 2.08 -13.57
C VAL A 145 8.20 2.11 -13.90
N THR A 146 8.60 2.88 -14.91
CA THR A 146 9.98 2.89 -15.41
C THR A 146 10.99 3.36 -14.36
N ASN A 147 10.70 4.47 -13.69
CA ASN A 147 11.54 5.08 -12.67
C ASN A 147 10.95 4.80 -11.28
N THR A 148 11.53 3.85 -10.56
CA THR A 148 11.13 3.54 -9.17
C THR A 148 12.01 4.30 -8.17
N GLY A 149 11.43 4.74 -7.06
CA GLY A 149 12.18 5.46 -6.03
C GLY A 149 11.34 6.30 -5.09
N LEU A 150 12.03 7.13 -4.29
CA LEU A 150 11.41 8.15 -3.46
C LEU A 150 11.35 9.45 -4.26
N VAL A 151 10.16 10.04 -4.37
CA VAL A 151 9.92 11.29 -5.09
C VAL A 151 9.25 12.27 -4.14
N GLU A 152 9.85 13.44 -3.95
CA GLU A 152 9.24 14.54 -3.21
C GLU A 152 8.52 15.45 -4.19
N VAL A 153 7.21 15.59 -4.00
CA VAL A 153 6.36 16.38 -4.89
C VAL A 153 5.52 17.37 -4.09
N PRO A 154 5.21 18.55 -4.64
CA PRO A 154 4.21 19.42 -4.06
C PRO A 154 2.84 18.73 -4.03
N MET A 155 2.09 18.94 -2.94
CA MET A 155 0.71 18.46 -2.83
C MET A 155 -0.15 19.04 -3.97
N GLY A 156 -1.10 18.26 -4.47
CA GLY A 156 -2.01 18.69 -5.53
C GLY A 156 -1.54 18.40 -6.96
N LEU A 157 -0.31 17.91 -7.16
CA LEU A 157 0.10 17.35 -8.46
C LEU A 157 -0.83 16.22 -8.88
N THR A 158 -1.07 16.08 -10.18
CA THR A 158 -1.93 15.02 -10.70
C THR A 158 -1.24 13.65 -10.62
N LEU A 159 -2.04 12.59 -10.54
CA LEU A 159 -1.49 11.23 -10.64
C LEU A 159 -0.74 11.01 -11.96
N ARG A 160 -1.19 11.66 -13.05
CA ARG A 160 -0.53 11.65 -14.35
C ARG A 160 0.88 12.20 -14.27
N GLU A 161 1.06 13.40 -13.73
CA GLU A 161 2.39 14.01 -13.60
C GLU A 161 3.33 13.13 -12.77
N ILE A 162 2.83 12.51 -11.71
CA ILE A 162 3.65 11.63 -10.86
C ILE A 162 4.02 10.33 -11.59
N VAL A 163 3.08 9.69 -12.28
CA VAL A 163 3.30 8.38 -12.91
C VAL A 163 3.99 8.50 -14.28
N GLU A 164 3.53 9.41 -15.14
CA GLU A 164 4.01 9.58 -16.50
C GLU A 164 5.28 10.45 -16.56
N ASP A 165 5.26 11.65 -15.96
CA ASP A 165 6.40 12.59 -16.10
C ASP A 165 7.56 12.21 -15.17
N ILE A 166 7.29 11.97 -13.89
CA ILE A 166 8.32 11.62 -12.91
C ILE A 166 8.65 10.12 -13.00
N GLY A 167 7.62 9.27 -12.98
CA GLY A 167 7.75 7.81 -13.07
C GLY A 167 8.19 7.30 -14.44
N GLY A 168 8.12 8.10 -15.50
CA GLY A 168 8.46 7.67 -16.85
C GLY A 168 7.47 6.66 -17.45
N GLY A 169 6.24 6.63 -16.94
CA GLY A 169 5.15 5.80 -17.43
C GLY A 169 5.32 4.30 -17.21
N ILE A 170 4.40 3.53 -17.78
CA ILE A 170 4.40 2.07 -17.70
C ILE A 170 5.47 1.49 -18.66
N PRO A 171 6.33 0.56 -18.19
CA PRO A 171 7.36 -0.03 -19.02
C PRO A 171 6.75 -0.90 -20.15
N GLY A 172 7.42 -0.89 -21.30
CA GLY A 172 7.03 -1.74 -22.44
C GLY A 172 5.78 -1.30 -23.20
N GLY A 173 5.30 -0.07 -23.00
CA GLY A 173 4.15 0.48 -23.72
C GLY A 173 2.80 -0.13 -23.33
N LYS A 174 2.75 -0.87 -22.22
CA LYS A 174 1.52 -1.41 -21.63
C LYS A 174 0.64 -0.27 -21.10
N LYS A 175 -0.66 -0.52 -20.95
CA LYS A 175 -1.58 0.50 -20.42
C LYS A 175 -1.57 0.55 -18.91
N PHE A 176 -1.65 1.76 -18.38
CA PHE A 176 -1.93 2.01 -16.98
C PHE A 176 -3.33 1.50 -16.65
N LYS A 177 -3.46 0.72 -15.57
CA LYS A 177 -4.74 0.19 -15.09
C LYS A 177 -5.20 0.90 -13.83
N ALA A 178 -4.33 0.92 -12.83
CA ALA A 178 -4.62 1.49 -11.52
C ALA A 178 -3.34 1.90 -10.79
N VAL A 179 -3.51 2.71 -9.75
CA VAL A 179 -2.48 2.96 -8.75
C VAL A 179 -3.07 2.75 -7.38
N GLN A 180 -2.39 1.97 -6.55
CA GLN A 180 -2.71 1.82 -5.15
C GLN A 180 -1.96 2.90 -4.37
N THR A 181 -2.68 3.65 -3.54
CA THR A 181 -2.10 4.71 -2.71
C THR A 181 -2.45 4.51 -1.26
N GLY A 182 -1.62 5.00 -0.34
CA GLY A 182 -1.91 4.96 1.10
C GLY A 182 -1.28 3.79 1.86
N GLY A 183 -0.44 2.99 1.20
CA GLY A 183 0.14 1.78 1.79
C GLY A 183 -0.89 0.65 1.87
N PRO A 184 -0.61 -0.49 2.52
CA PRO A 184 -1.39 -1.72 2.37
C PRO A 184 -2.91 -1.61 2.65
N SER A 185 -3.34 -0.68 3.49
CA SER A 185 -4.77 -0.43 3.80
C SER A 185 -5.38 0.73 3.02
N GLY A 186 -4.73 1.18 1.95
CA GLY A 186 -5.23 2.20 1.05
C GLY A 186 -6.05 1.66 -0.12
N GLY A 187 -6.53 2.53 -0.98
CA GLY A 187 -7.42 2.18 -2.09
C GLY A 187 -6.71 2.14 -3.44
N CYS A 188 -7.36 1.50 -4.42
CA CYS A 188 -6.95 1.46 -5.82
C CYS A 188 -7.69 2.54 -6.61
N ILE A 189 -6.95 3.39 -7.31
CA ILE A 189 -7.48 4.48 -8.13
C ILE A 189 -7.33 4.09 -9.61
N PRO A 190 -8.41 4.10 -10.41
CA PRO A 190 -8.38 3.63 -11.79
C PRO A 190 -7.78 4.64 -12.76
N ALA A 191 -7.44 4.16 -13.96
CA ALA A 191 -6.95 4.97 -15.09
C ALA A 191 -7.85 6.17 -15.45
N SER A 192 -9.17 6.05 -15.26
CA SER A 192 -10.13 7.13 -15.53
C SER A 192 -9.96 8.35 -14.61
N MET A 193 -9.16 8.23 -13.54
CA MET A 193 -8.90 9.30 -12.57
C MET A 193 -7.43 9.75 -12.59
N LEU A 194 -6.68 9.47 -13.66
CA LEU A 194 -5.25 9.81 -13.73
C LEU A 194 -4.99 11.32 -13.68
N ASP A 195 -5.93 12.15 -14.13
CA ASP A 195 -5.86 13.61 -14.06
C ASP A 195 -6.31 14.18 -12.70
N MET A 196 -6.61 13.33 -11.72
CA MET A 196 -6.97 13.74 -10.36
C MET A 196 -5.75 14.27 -9.60
N ALA A 197 -5.92 15.40 -8.91
CA ALA A 197 -4.95 15.93 -7.96
C ALA A 197 -4.68 14.95 -6.80
N VAL A 198 -3.42 14.88 -6.37
CA VAL A 198 -2.98 14.08 -5.23
C VAL A 198 -2.90 14.96 -4.00
N ASP A 199 -4.01 15.01 -3.27
CA ASP A 199 -4.13 15.66 -1.97
C ASP A 199 -5.02 14.85 -1.03
N PHE A 200 -5.11 15.26 0.25
CA PHE A 200 -5.82 14.50 1.28
C PHE A 200 -7.30 14.27 0.92
N ASP A 201 -7.97 15.30 0.41
CA ASP A 201 -9.41 15.26 0.13
C ASP A 201 -9.72 14.45 -1.14
N SER A 202 -8.95 14.66 -2.20
CA SER A 202 -9.15 13.98 -3.49
C SER A 202 -8.92 12.48 -3.36
N LEU A 203 -7.86 12.07 -2.66
CA LEU A 203 -7.59 10.66 -2.37
C LEU A 203 -8.72 10.01 -1.55
N THR A 204 -9.21 10.70 -0.52
CA THR A 204 -10.31 10.20 0.31
C THR A 204 -11.59 10.01 -0.50
N LYS A 205 -11.95 10.98 -1.35
CA LYS A 205 -13.11 10.88 -2.25
C LYS A 205 -12.99 9.75 -3.28
N ALA A 206 -11.77 9.44 -3.70
CA ALA A 206 -11.47 8.31 -4.58
C ALA A 206 -11.53 6.94 -3.87
N GLY A 207 -11.88 6.87 -2.58
CA GLY A 207 -11.89 5.62 -1.82
C GLY A 207 -10.48 5.12 -1.47
N SER A 208 -9.50 6.02 -1.48
CA SER A 208 -8.14 5.80 -1.00
C SER A 208 -7.85 6.72 0.19
N MET A 209 -6.57 6.92 0.54
CA MET A 209 -6.16 7.81 1.61
C MET A 209 -4.72 8.28 1.43
N MET A 210 -4.43 9.45 1.99
CA MET A 210 -3.05 9.86 2.23
C MET A 210 -2.50 9.06 3.42
N GLY A 211 -1.91 7.91 3.11
CA GLY A 211 -1.28 7.03 4.10
C GLY A 211 0.22 7.29 4.24
N SER A 212 1.03 6.25 4.11
CA SER A 212 2.50 6.34 4.23
C SER A 212 3.21 7.02 3.05
N GLY A 213 2.47 7.41 2.00
CA GLY A 213 3.05 7.84 0.73
C GLY A 213 3.48 6.68 -0.18
N GLY A 214 3.09 5.43 0.09
CA GLY A 214 3.29 4.34 -0.88
C GLY A 214 2.40 4.52 -2.10
N MET A 215 2.97 4.38 -3.31
CA MET A 215 2.26 4.36 -4.59
C MET A 215 2.70 3.14 -5.39
N ILE A 216 1.80 2.17 -5.56
CA ILE A 216 2.05 0.96 -6.35
C ILE A 216 1.29 1.08 -7.66
N VAL A 217 2.03 1.35 -8.73
CA VAL A 217 1.50 1.46 -10.10
C VAL A 217 1.25 0.07 -10.66
N MET A 218 0.11 -0.12 -11.33
CA MET A 218 -0.31 -1.40 -11.90
C MET A 218 -0.72 -1.23 -13.36
N ASN A 219 -0.26 -2.15 -14.21
CA ASN A 219 -0.64 -2.21 -15.62
C ASN A 219 -1.84 -3.15 -15.87
N GLU A 220 -2.23 -3.26 -17.14
CA GLU A 220 -3.36 -4.09 -17.62
C GLU A 220 -3.29 -5.59 -17.26
N ASN A 221 -2.12 -6.14 -16.94
CA ASN A 221 -1.93 -7.56 -16.57
C ASN A 221 -2.06 -7.81 -15.07
N THR A 222 -2.51 -6.83 -14.29
CA THR A 222 -2.70 -6.99 -12.85
C THR A 222 -4.16 -7.33 -12.56
N CYS A 223 -4.44 -8.43 -11.85
CA CYS A 223 -5.80 -8.80 -11.46
C CYS A 223 -6.23 -8.03 -10.20
N MET A 224 -7.31 -7.25 -10.27
CA MET A 224 -7.73 -6.41 -9.15
C MET A 224 -8.36 -7.21 -7.99
N VAL A 225 -8.92 -8.38 -8.29
CA VAL A 225 -9.41 -9.33 -7.27
C VAL A 225 -8.24 -9.90 -6.47
N ASP A 226 -7.15 -10.29 -7.16
CA ASP A 226 -5.94 -10.82 -6.51
C ASP A 226 -5.19 -9.73 -5.73
N VAL A 227 -5.17 -8.49 -6.24
CA VAL A 227 -4.64 -7.34 -5.50
C VAL A 227 -5.38 -7.14 -4.17
N ALA A 228 -6.72 -7.17 -4.20
CA ALA A 228 -7.51 -7.07 -2.98
C ALA A 228 -7.21 -8.24 -2.02
N ARG A 229 -7.15 -9.47 -2.54
CA ARG A 229 -6.77 -10.66 -1.76
C ARG A 229 -5.40 -10.49 -1.10
N TYR A 230 -4.39 -10.09 -1.85
CA TYR A 230 -3.02 -9.90 -1.37
C TYR A 230 -2.94 -8.90 -0.22
N PHE A 231 -3.60 -7.74 -0.35
CA PHE A 231 -3.58 -6.75 0.73
C PHE A 231 -4.37 -7.19 1.95
N ILE A 232 -5.49 -7.89 1.79
CA ILE A 232 -6.23 -8.46 2.93
C ILE A 232 -5.40 -9.52 3.64
N ASP A 233 -4.69 -10.38 2.90
CA ASP A 233 -3.79 -11.39 3.47
C ASP A 233 -2.67 -10.74 4.30
N PHE A 234 -2.02 -9.70 3.76
CA PHE A 234 -1.03 -8.92 4.49
C PHE A 234 -1.61 -8.27 5.76
N LEU A 235 -2.78 -7.65 5.67
CA LEU A 235 -3.42 -6.94 6.79
C LEU A 235 -3.93 -7.90 7.87
N MET A 236 -4.29 -9.12 7.48
CA MET A 236 -4.66 -10.21 8.38
C MET A 236 -3.44 -10.63 9.22
N ASP A 237 -2.28 -10.83 8.60
CA ASP A 237 -1.02 -11.15 9.30
C ASP A 237 -0.53 -10.01 10.21
N GLU A 238 -0.80 -8.76 9.83
CA GLU A 238 -0.39 -7.58 10.57
C GLU A 238 -1.42 -7.10 11.61
N SER A 239 -2.54 -7.80 11.74
CA SER A 239 -3.56 -7.51 12.74
C SER A 239 -3.08 -7.91 14.13
N CYS A 240 -3.29 -7.04 15.13
CA CYS A 240 -3.05 -7.40 16.53
C CYS A 240 -4.07 -8.42 17.09
N GLY A 241 -5.15 -8.73 16.36
CA GLY A 241 -6.16 -9.71 16.78
C GLY A 241 -7.10 -9.27 17.92
N LYS A 242 -6.99 -8.03 18.42
CA LYS A 242 -7.73 -7.58 19.60
C LYS A 242 -9.24 -7.49 19.40
N CYS A 243 -9.69 -6.78 18.37
CA CYS A 243 -11.12 -6.60 18.10
C CYS A 243 -11.64 -7.69 17.16
N THR A 244 -12.74 -8.34 17.53
CA THR A 244 -13.35 -9.45 16.77
C THR A 244 -13.68 -9.05 15.33
N ALA A 245 -14.20 -7.84 15.10
CA ALA A 245 -14.54 -7.36 13.76
C ALA A 245 -13.34 -7.40 12.81
N CYS A 246 -12.20 -6.82 13.21
CA CYS A 246 -10.99 -6.87 12.40
C CYS A 246 -10.41 -8.29 12.32
N ARG A 247 -10.29 -9.00 13.45
CA ARG A 247 -9.67 -10.33 13.50
C ARG A 247 -10.41 -11.33 12.60
N GLU A 248 -11.71 -11.51 12.84
CA GLU A 248 -12.50 -12.50 12.10
C GLU A 248 -12.92 -11.97 10.73
N GLY A 249 -13.23 -10.68 10.61
CA GLY A 249 -13.68 -10.08 9.35
C GLY A 249 -12.61 -10.12 8.26
N LEU A 250 -11.33 -9.91 8.61
CA LEU A 250 -10.23 -10.07 7.65
C LEU A 250 -10.07 -11.52 7.18
N HIS A 251 -10.18 -12.50 8.08
CA HIS A 251 -10.18 -13.92 7.70
C HIS A 251 -11.34 -14.26 6.75
N LEU A 252 -12.55 -13.78 7.04
CA LEU A 252 -13.72 -14.01 6.19
C LEU A 252 -13.56 -13.38 4.80
N MET A 253 -13.11 -12.12 4.73
CA MET A 253 -12.81 -11.45 3.46
C MET A 253 -11.75 -12.22 2.67
N ASN A 254 -10.64 -12.62 3.31
CA ASN A 254 -9.56 -13.37 2.66
C ASN A 254 -10.06 -14.70 2.10
N ASN A 255 -10.91 -15.42 2.85
CA ASN A 255 -11.48 -16.68 2.42
C ASN A 255 -12.37 -16.53 1.18
N ILE A 256 -13.22 -15.49 1.14
CA ILE A 256 -14.07 -15.22 -0.03
C ILE A 256 -13.20 -14.83 -1.23
N LEU A 257 -12.26 -13.89 -1.07
CA LEU A 257 -11.38 -13.44 -2.15
C LEU A 257 -10.51 -14.58 -2.69
N SER A 258 -9.95 -15.40 -1.80
CA SER A 258 -9.17 -16.59 -2.18
C SER A 258 -10.02 -17.59 -2.96
N ARG A 259 -11.27 -17.80 -2.54
CA ARG A 259 -12.22 -18.66 -3.25
C ARG A 259 -12.53 -18.13 -4.66
N ILE A 260 -12.74 -16.81 -4.79
CA ILE A 260 -12.97 -16.17 -6.09
C ILE A 260 -11.74 -16.36 -7.00
N CYS A 261 -10.53 -16.10 -6.51
CA CYS A 261 -9.27 -16.30 -7.25
C CYS A 261 -9.01 -17.79 -7.60
N ALA A 262 -9.53 -18.73 -6.80
CA ALA A 262 -9.46 -20.17 -7.07
C ALA A 262 -10.54 -20.67 -8.05
N GLY A 263 -11.41 -19.78 -8.56
CA GLY A 263 -12.51 -20.15 -9.46
C GLY A 263 -13.72 -20.77 -8.78
N GLU A 264 -13.74 -20.78 -7.46
CA GLU A 264 -14.83 -21.32 -6.63
C GLU A 264 -15.79 -20.22 -6.15
N GLY A 265 -15.66 -18.99 -6.66
CA GLY A 265 -16.53 -17.86 -6.35
C GLY A 265 -18.01 -18.18 -6.59
N LYS A 266 -18.88 -17.63 -5.74
CA LYS A 266 -20.32 -17.89 -5.70
C LYS A 266 -21.12 -16.61 -5.93
N GLU A 267 -22.33 -16.77 -6.45
CA GLU A 267 -23.32 -15.68 -6.45
C GLU A 267 -23.61 -15.25 -5.01
N GLY A 268 -23.68 -13.94 -4.75
CA GLY A 268 -23.78 -13.38 -3.40
C GLY A 268 -22.44 -13.04 -2.73
N ASP A 269 -21.30 -13.48 -3.28
CA ASP A 269 -19.98 -13.21 -2.67
C ASP A 269 -19.62 -11.74 -2.68
N ILE A 270 -20.01 -10.99 -3.71
CA ILE A 270 -19.75 -9.54 -3.81
C ILE A 270 -20.54 -8.80 -2.74
N GLU A 271 -21.82 -9.09 -2.61
CA GLU A 271 -22.72 -8.45 -1.64
C GLU A 271 -22.25 -8.77 -0.21
N THR A 272 -21.86 -10.02 0.04
CA THR A 272 -21.28 -10.43 1.33
C THR A 272 -19.98 -9.68 1.63
N LEU A 273 -19.11 -9.48 0.63
CA LEU A 273 -17.88 -8.69 0.80
C LEU A 273 -18.20 -7.23 1.13
N GLU A 274 -19.16 -6.61 0.46
CA GLU A 274 -19.59 -5.23 0.72
C GLU A 274 -20.08 -5.07 2.18
N GLU A 275 -20.97 -5.96 2.64
CA GLU A 275 -21.48 -5.97 4.01
C GLU A 275 -20.37 -6.20 5.06
N LEU A 276 -19.46 -7.14 4.79
CA LEU A 276 -18.31 -7.40 5.66
C LEU A 276 -17.39 -6.18 5.73
N CYS A 277 -17.10 -5.55 4.59
CA CYS A 277 -16.25 -4.36 4.53
C CYS A 277 -16.82 -3.22 5.37
N ASP A 278 -18.11 -2.92 5.24
CA ASP A 278 -18.77 -1.88 6.02
C ASP A 278 -18.76 -2.22 7.52
N THR A 279 -19.05 -3.48 7.87
CA THR A 279 -19.02 -3.94 9.27
C THR A 279 -17.63 -3.78 9.87
N VAL A 280 -16.57 -4.24 9.19
CA VAL A 280 -15.19 -4.15 9.67
C VAL A 280 -14.76 -2.69 9.80
N ARG A 281 -15.09 -1.84 8.81
CA ARG A 281 -14.75 -0.41 8.84
C ARG A 281 -15.34 0.28 10.07
N ASP A 282 -16.64 0.04 10.33
CA ASP A 282 -17.40 0.82 11.30
C ASP A 282 -17.23 0.30 12.74
N THR A 283 -16.84 -0.96 12.92
CA THR A 283 -16.76 -1.61 14.25
C THR A 283 -15.34 -1.97 14.71
N SER A 284 -14.33 -1.69 13.88
CA SER A 284 -12.92 -1.88 14.27
C SER A 284 -12.43 -0.85 15.30
N LEU A 285 -11.64 -1.30 16.26
CA LEU A 285 -11.14 -0.44 17.35
C LEU A 285 -10.12 0.60 16.88
N CYS A 286 -9.30 0.27 15.89
CA CYS A 286 -8.23 1.14 15.40
C CYS A 286 -8.31 1.32 13.87
N GLN A 287 -7.57 2.30 13.37
CA GLN A 287 -7.60 2.67 11.95
C GLN A 287 -6.96 1.63 11.03
N LEU A 288 -6.15 0.67 11.53
CA LEU A 288 -5.75 -0.48 10.73
C LEU A 288 -7.00 -1.26 10.31
N GLY A 289 -7.83 -1.68 11.27
CA GLY A 289 -9.09 -2.35 10.96
C GLY A 289 -10.09 -1.47 10.22
N GLY A 290 -10.15 -0.17 10.55
CA GLY A 290 -11.03 0.79 9.87
C GLY A 290 -10.71 1.00 8.39
N SER A 291 -9.42 0.99 8.01
CA SER A 291 -8.98 1.19 6.63
C SER A 291 -8.71 -0.11 5.88
N ALA A 292 -8.57 -1.25 6.57
CA ALA A 292 -8.29 -2.53 5.94
C ALA A 292 -9.29 -2.96 4.84
N PRO A 293 -10.57 -2.57 4.87
CA PRO A 293 -11.51 -2.83 3.77
C PRO A 293 -11.28 -1.99 2.50
N ASN A 294 -10.49 -0.91 2.54
CA ASN A 294 -10.34 0.01 1.41
C ASN A 294 -9.85 -0.64 0.11
N PRO A 295 -8.85 -1.56 0.12
CA PRO A 295 -8.47 -2.27 -1.09
C PRO A 295 -9.66 -2.99 -1.73
N VAL A 296 -10.50 -3.66 -0.94
CA VAL A 296 -11.68 -4.41 -1.44
C VAL A 296 -12.78 -3.46 -1.90
N LEU A 297 -13.12 -2.45 -1.11
CA LEU A 297 -14.16 -1.49 -1.46
C LEU A 297 -13.83 -0.72 -2.74
N SER A 298 -12.58 -0.28 -2.88
CA SER A 298 -12.15 0.45 -4.09
C SER A 298 -12.10 -0.45 -5.32
N THR A 299 -11.64 -1.71 -5.20
CA THR A 299 -11.64 -2.63 -6.34
C THR A 299 -13.04 -3.09 -6.73
N LEU A 300 -13.95 -3.30 -5.77
CA LEU A 300 -15.37 -3.53 -6.06
C LEU A 300 -16.02 -2.33 -6.75
N LYS A 301 -15.69 -1.10 -6.33
CA LYS A 301 -16.22 0.13 -6.91
C LYS A 301 -15.79 0.35 -8.36
N TYR A 302 -14.51 0.15 -8.65
CA TYR A 302 -13.93 0.52 -9.95
C TYR A 302 -13.70 -0.65 -10.90
N PHE A 303 -13.65 -1.88 -10.38
CA PHE A 303 -13.29 -3.10 -11.14
C PHE A 303 -14.27 -4.25 -10.84
N ARG A 304 -15.55 -3.94 -10.52
CA ARG A 304 -16.61 -4.95 -10.25
C ARG A 304 -16.68 -6.01 -11.34
N GLU A 305 -16.51 -5.60 -12.59
CA GLU A 305 -16.54 -6.49 -13.76
C GLU A 305 -15.52 -7.64 -13.64
N GLU A 306 -14.34 -7.41 -13.06
CA GLU A 306 -13.37 -8.49 -12.84
C GLU A 306 -13.88 -9.51 -11.82
N TYR A 307 -14.53 -9.07 -10.74
CA TYR A 307 -15.14 -9.98 -9.77
C TYR A 307 -16.24 -10.81 -10.42
N GLU A 308 -17.08 -10.18 -11.24
CA GLU A 308 -18.14 -10.86 -11.97
C GLU A 308 -17.61 -11.88 -12.99
N GLN A 309 -16.54 -11.55 -13.72
CA GLN A 309 -15.85 -12.49 -14.61
C GLN A 309 -15.29 -13.69 -13.85
N HIS A 310 -14.67 -13.47 -12.68
CA HIS A 310 -14.14 -14.56 -11.86
C HIS A 310 -15.26 -15.47 -11.32
N ILE A 311 -16.41 -14.90 -10.95
CA ILE A 311 -17.52 -15.63 -10.35
C ILE A 311 -18.37 -16.35 -11.41
N LYS A 312 -18.80 -15.63 -12.46
CA LYS A 312 -19.76 -16.11 -13.45
C LYS A 312 -19.09 -16.83 -14.61
N GLU A 313 -18.05 -16.23 -15.17
CA GLU A 313 -17.39 -16.72 -16.39
C GLU A 313 -16.24 -17.68 -16.10
N LYS A 314 -15.73 -17.66 -14.86
CA LYS A 314 -14.55 -18.43 -14.43
C LYS A 314 -13.33 -18.10 -15.30
N ILE A 315 -13.14 -16.81 -15.58
CA ILE A 315 -12.03 -16.28 -16.37
C ILE A 315 -11.30 -15.19 -15.58
N CYS A 316 -9.98 -15.15 -15.71
CA CYS A 316 -9.14 -14.07 -15.22
C CYS A 316 -8.45 -13.36 -16.39
N SER A 317 -9.05 -12.28 -16.89
CA SER A 317 -8.57 -11.50 -18.04
C SER A 317 -7.14 -10.94 -17.87
N ALA A 318 -6.67 -10.80 -16.63
CA ALA A 318 -5.31 -10.37 -16.33
C ALA A 318 -4.27 -11.51 -16.37
N GLY A 319 -4.70 -12.77 -16.47
CA GLY A 319 -3.81 -13.93 -16.57
C GLY A 319 -3.14 -14.36 -15.25
N ILE A 320 -3.53 -13.79 -14.11
CA ILE A 320 -2.85 -14.00 -12.80
C ILE A 320 -3.40 -15.21 -12.04
N CYS A 321 -4.73 -15.35 -11.96
CA CYS A 321 -5.38 -16.40 -11.19
C CYS A 321 -5.27 -17.74 -11.92
N LYS A 322 -4.26 -18.57 -11.57
CA LYS A 322 -3.96 -19.84 -12.26
C LYS A 322 -5.17 -20.77 -12.47
N ALA A 323 -6.11 -20.81 -11.52
CA ALA A 323 -7.32 -21.64 -11.64
C ALA A 323 -8.24 -21.19 -12.79
N LEU A 324 -8.19 -19.90 -13.14
CA LEU A 324 -9.11 -19.21 -14.04
C LEU A 324 -8.52 -18.88 -15.41
N ILE A 325 -7.31 -19.37 -15.71
CA ILE A 325 -6.69 -19.18 -17.02
C ILE A 325 -6.72 -20.45 -17.86
N THR A 326 -6.69 -20.28 -19.16
CA THR A 326 -6.49 -21.35 -20.15
C THR A 326 -5.44 -20.92 -21.16
N TYR A 327 -4.59 -21.85 -21.60
CA TYR A 327 -3.64 -21.57 -22.66
C TYR A 327 -4.24 -21.97 -24.01
N ARG A 328 -4.19 -21.08 -25.00
CA ARG A 328 -4.59 -21.36 -26.38
C ARG A 328 -3.44 -21.06 -27.33
N ILE A 329 -3.31 -21.86 -28.39
CA ILE A 329 -2.36 -21.59 -29.47
C ILE A 329 -3.11 -20.94 -30.62
N ASN A 330 -2.63 -19.77 -31.08
CA ASN A 330 -3.20 -19.01 -32.18
C ASN A 330 -2.53 -19.35 -33.54
N ASP A 331 -2.99 -18.68 -34.58
CA ASP A 331 -2.55 -18.84 -35.97
C ASP A 331 -1.08 -18.45 -36.25
N LYS A 332 -0.41 -17.76 -35.33
CA LYS A 332 1.03 -17.44 -35.44
C LYS A 332 1.92 -18.67 -35.24
N CYS A 333 1.36 -19.80 -34.80
CA CYS A 333 2.11 -21.03 -34.58
C CYS A 333 2.72 -21.58 -35.88
N THR A 334 4.05 -21.65 -35.92
CA THR A 334 4.81 -22.18 -37.07
C THR A 334 4.98 -23.70 -37.09
N GLY A 335 4.46 -24.40 -36.09
CA GLY A 335 4.57 -25.86 -36.01
C GLY A 335 5.97 -26.37 -35.61
N CYS A 336 6.73 -25.59 -34.81
CA CYS A 336 8.11 -25.92 -34.41
C CYS A 336 8.24 -27.04 -33.36
N THR A 337 7.14 -27.47 -32.73
CA THR A 337 7.04 -28.54 -31.71
C THR A 337 7.72 -28.27 -30.36
N LEU A 338 8.33 -27.10 -30.15
CA LEU A 338 9.01 -26.76 -28.90
C LEU A 338 8.06 -26.78 -27.68
N CYS A 339 6.87 -26.17 -27.81
CA CYS A 339 5.86 -26.17 -26.76
C CYS A 339 5.40 -27.58 -26.39
N ALA A 340 5.19 -28.46 -27.38
CA ALA A 340 4.77 -29.84 -27.15
C ALA A 340 5.84 -30.68 -26.44
N ARG A 341 7.11 -30.52 -26.81
CA ARG A 341 8.24 -31.21 -26.16
C ARG A 341 8.47 -30.74 -24.73
N ALA A 342 8.27 -29.45 -24.47
CA ALA A 342 8.43 -28.87 -23.14
C ALA A 342 7.22 -29.13 -22.22
N CYS A 343 6.10 -29.61 -22.76
CA CYS A 343 4.89 -29.86 -21.97
C CYS A 343 5.08 -31.06 -21.02
N PRO A 344 5.02 -30.85 -19.68
CA PRO A 344 5.28 -31.92 -18.71
C PRO A 344 4.20 -33.01 -18.71
N VAL A 345 2.99 -32.69 -19.16
CA VAL A 345 1.83 -33.60 -19.21
C VAL A 345 1.45 -34.01 -20.63
N GLN A 346 2.24 -33.59 -21.63
CA GLN A 346 2.09 -33.99 -23.05
C GLN A 346 0.68 -33.76 -23.64
N VAL A 347 0.05 -32.63 -23.31
CA VAL A 347 -1.33 -32.30 -23.73
C VAL A 347 -1.42 -31.41 -24.97
N ILE A 348 -0.29 -31.16 -25.63
CA ILE A 348 -0.22 -30.34 -26.85
C ILE A 348 -0.08 -31.26 -28.05
N THR A 349 -1.07 -31.22 -28.94
CA THR A 349 -1.13 -32.04 -30.16
C THR A 349 -0.84 -31.19 -31.39
N GLY A 350 -0.42 -31.82 -32.50
CA GLY A 350 -0.09 -31.16 -33.75
C GLY A 350 1.18 -31.73 -34.38
N GLU A 351 1.18 -31.91 -35.71
CA GLU A 351 2.36 -32.37 -36.45
C GLU A 351 3.34 -31.23 -36.75
N SER A 352 4.56 -31.58 -37.16
CA SER A 352 5.54 -30.58 -37.58
C SER A 352 4.98 -29.73 -38.72
N LYS A 353 5.19 -28.40 -38.64
CA LYS A 353 4.66 -27.40 -39.57
C LYS A 353 3.12 -27.27 -39.59
N GLN A 354 2.42 -27.83 -38.60
CA GLN A 354 0.98 -27.62 -38.41
C GLN A 354 0.69 -26.80 -37.15
N LEU A 355 -0.52 -26.26 -37.09
CA LEU A 355 -1.04 -25.58 -35.91
C LEU A 355 -1.15 -26.57 -34.76
N HIS A 356 -0.52 -26.23 -33.63
CA HIS A 356 -0.64 -27.03 -32.41
C HIS A 356 -1.90 -26.66 -31.64
N VAL A 357 -2.45 -27.61 -30.87
CA VAL A 357 -3.65 -27.43 -30.05
C VAL A 357 -3.38 -27.95 -28.65
N ILE A 358 -3.76 -27.17 -27.62
CA ILE A 358 -3.67 -27.56 -26.22
C ILE A 358 -5.02 -28.16 -25.81
N GLU A 359 -5.02 -29.35 -25.20
CA GLU A 359 -6.21 -29.94 -24.58
C GLU A 359 -6.45 -29.30 -23.20
N PRO A 360 -7.46 -28.43 -23.03
CA PRO A 360 -7.60 -27.62 -21.80
C PRO A 360 -7.85 -28.47 -20.55
N ASP A 361 -8.67 -29.51 -20.66
CA ASP A 361 -9.10 -30.35 -19.54
C ASP A 361 -7.96 -31.14 -18.88
N LYS A 362 -6.89 -31.41 -19.63
CA LYS A 362 -5.70 -32.12 -19.12
C LYS A 362 -4.54 -31.16 -18.78
N CYS A 363 -4.68 -29.89 -19.12
CA CYS A 363 -3.64 -28.89 -18.93
C CYS A 363 -3.50 -28.52 -17.45
N ILE A 364 -2.31 -28.74 -16.87
CA ILE A 364 -1.99 -28.31 -15.49
C ILE A 364 -1.60 -26.83 -15.38
N LYS A 365 -1.80 -26.05 -16.46
CA LYS A 365 -1.63 -24.59 -16.53
C LYS A 365 -0.25 -24.12 -16.06
N CYS A 366 0.81 -24.84 -16.43
CA CYS A 366 2.18 -24.59 -15.96
C CYS A 366 2.90 -23.41 -16.60
N GLY A 367 2.40 -22.82 -17.69
CA GLY A 367 3.02 -21.67 -18.35
C GLY A 367 4.23 -21.97 -19.24
N ILE A 368 4.84 -23.15 -19.13
CA ILE A 368 6.06 -23.50 -19.91
C ILE A 368 5.87 -23.31 -21.42
N CYS A 369 4.71 -23.68 -21.96
CA CYS A 369 4.43 -23.49 -23.39
C CYS A 369 4.43 -22.03 -23.82
N PHE A 370 3.95 -21.13 -22.96
CA PHE A 370 3.92 -19.69 -23.18
C PHE A 370 5.35 -19.12 -23.16
N GLU A 371 6.14 -19.44 -22.14
CA GLU A 371 7.53 -18.97 -22.00
C GLU A 371 8.47 -19.48 -23.10
N THR A 372 8.25 -20.70 -23.59
CA THR A 372 9.09 -21.32 -24.63
C THR A 372 8.72 -20.85 -26.05
N CYS A 373 7.61 -20.14 -26.22
CA CYS A 373 7.14 -19.74 -27.55
C CYS A 373 7.89 -18.50 -28.06
N ASN A 374 8.70 -18.67 -29.11
CA ASN A 374 9.44 -17.56 -29.74
C ASN A 374 8.61 -16.75 -30.76
N PHE A 375 7.31 -17.05 -30.90
CA PHE A 375 6.45 -16.50 -31.96
C PHE A 375 5.20 -15.81 -31.43
N ASP A 376 5.10 -15.60 -30.11
CA ASP A 376 3.90 -15.09 -29.43
C ASP A 376 2.61 -15.83 -29.86
N ALA A 377 2.75 -17.14 -30.09
CA ALA A 377 1.70 -17.99 -30.62
C ALA A 377 0.88 -18.67 -29.51
N VAL A 378 1.29 -18.54 -28.25
CA VAL A 378 0.54 -19.04 -27.09
C VAL A 378 -0.06 -17.84 -26.38
N GLU A 379 -1.36 -17.88 -26.14
CA GLU A 379 -2.13 -16.84 -25.46
C GLU A 379 -2.68 -17.38 -24.14
N VAL A 380 -2.73 -16.51 -23.13
CA VAL A 380 -3.45 -16.76 -21.88
C VAL A 380 -4.85 -16.18 -22.04
N ILE A 381 -5.86 -17.01 -21.81
CA ILE A 381 -7.29 -16.65 -21.87
C ILE A 381 -7.89 -16.77 -20.48
#